data_AF-A0A7V6M1G0-F1
#
_entry.id   AF-A0A7V6M1G0-F1
#
_cell.length_a   1.000
_cell.length_b   1.000
_cell.length_c   1.000
_cell.angle_alpha   90.00
_cell.angle_beta   90.00
_cell.angle_gamma   90.00
#
_symmetry.space_group_name_H-M   'P 1'
#
loop_
_entity.id
_entity.type
_entity.pdbx_description
1 polymer ?
#
loop_
_entity_poly.entity_id
_entity_poly.type
_entity_poly.pdbx_seq_one_letter_code
_entity_poly.pdbx_strand_id
1 'polypeptide(L)' 'MKNSGYFVHETACVDAPCQIGNGTKIWHFSHIMPNASIGNNCNIGQNVFIAS' A
#
# COMPACT_ATOMS: atom_id res chain seq x y z
N MET A 1 14.67 5.34 -12.54
CA MET A 1 13.24 4.96 -12.37
C MET A 1 12.96 4.97 -10.88
N LYS A 2 11.92 5.69 -10.41
CA LYS A 2 11.58 5.77 -8.98
C LYS A 2 11.22 4.37 -8.50
N ASN A 3 12.18 3.68 -7.89
CA ASN A 3 11.92 2.45 -7.16
C ASN A 3 11.31 2.88 -5.83
N SER A 4 10.03 3.26 -5.85
CA SER A 4 9.24 3.39 -4.63
C SER A 4 9.52 2.13 -3.82
N GLY A 5 10.00 2.25 -2.59
CA GLY A 5 10.53 1.11 -1.83
C GLY A 5 9.50 0.01 -1.56
N TYR A 6 8.29 0.10 -2.09
CA TYR A 6 7.17 -0.80 -1.93
C TYR A 6 6.54 -1.12 -3.29
N PHE A 7 5.86 -2.25 -3.37
CA PHE A 7 5.12 -2.70 -4.54
C PHE A 7 3.62 -2.41 -4.36
N VAL A 8 2.99 -1.89 -5.41
CA VAL A 8 1.53 -1.74 -5.49
C VAL A 8 1.06 -2.41 -6.75
N HIS A 9 0.15 -3.36 -6.61
CA HIS A 9 -0.52 -3.96 -7.75
C HIS A 9 -1.33 -2.89 -8.51
N GLU A 10 -1.37 -2.96 -9.84
CA GLU A 10 -2.06 -1.97 -10.69
C GLU A 10 -3.56 -1.82 -10.38
N THR A 11 -4.17 -2.85 -9.78
CA THR A 11 -5.59 -2.85 -9.37
C THR A 11 -5.82 -2.41 -7.92
N ALA A 12 -4.77 -2.09 -7.17
CA ALA A 12 -4.90 -1.56 -5.82
C ALA A 12 -5.07 -0.03 -5.85
N CYS A 13 -5.96 0.49 -5.03
CA CYS A 13 -6.17 1.92 -4.85
C CYS A 13 -5.37 2.39 -3.63
N VAL A 14 -4.50 3.37 -3.81
CA VAL A 14 -3.72 3.97 -2.72
C VAL A 14 -3.93 5.48 -2.79
N ASP A 15 -4.73 5.99 -1.87
CA ASP A 15 -5.04 7.42 -1.83
C ASP A 15 -3.98 8.17 -1.03
N ALA A 16 -3.44 9.24 -1.62
CA ALA A 16 -2.47 10.11 -0.97
C ALA A 16 -3.17 11.14 -0.04
N PRO A 17 -2.48 11.64 1.00
CA PRO A 17 -1.14 11.26 1.44
C PRO A 17 -1.17 9.90 2.17
N CYS A 18 -0.16 9.06 2.01
CA CYS A 18 0.00 7.84 2.82
C CYS A 18 1.48 7.58 3.11
N GLN A 19 1.76 6.85 4.19
CA GLN A 19 3.12 6.43 4.55
C GLN A 19 3.21 4.94 4.34
N ILE A 20 4.02 4.50 3.37
CA ILE A 20 4.22 3.08 3.08
C ILE A 20 5.70 2.76 3.22
N GLY A 21 6.01 1.89 4.18
CA GLY A 21 7.36 1.45 4.47
C GLY A 21 8.01 0.64 3.34
N ASN A 22 9.33 0.56 3.37
CA ASN A 22 10.12 -0.19 2.40
C ASN A 22 9.86 -1.70 2.50
N GLY A 23 9.96 -2.42 1.38
CA GLY A 23 9.69 -3.85 1.26
C GLY A 23 8.21 -4.23 1.31
N THR A 24 7.30 -3.26 1.51
CA THR A 24 5.86 -3.54 1.60
C THR A 24 5.28 -3.89 0.23
N LYS A 25 4.35 -4.84 0.21
CA LYS A 25 3.63 -5.27 -1.00
C LYS A 25 2.13 -5.11 -0.79
N ILE A 26 1.47 -4.43 -1.72
CA ILE A 26 0.03 -4.24 -1.75
C ILE A 26 -0.53 -4.99 -2.96
N TRP A 27 -1.33 -6.02 -2.69
CA TRP A 27 -1.89 -6.90 -3.71
C TRP A 27 -3.28 -6.45 -4.18
N HIS A 28 -3.84 -7.21 -5.12
CA HIS A 28 -5.02 -6.89 -5.90
C HIS A 28 -6.23 -6.42 -5.08
N PHE A 29 -6.95 -5.42 -5.60
CA PHE A 29 -8.24 -4.96 -5.08
C PHE A 29 -8.20 -4.48 -3.63
N SER A 30 -7.03 -4.12 -3.14
CA SER A 30 -6.87 -3.49 -1.84
C SER A 30 -7.00 -1.98 -1.96
N HIS A 31 -7.56 -1.36 -0.93
CA HIS A 31 -7.76 0.08 -0.88
C HIS A 31 -7.17 0.64 0.42
N ILE A 32 -6.16 1.50 0.26
CA ILE A 32 -5.47 2.21 1.33
C ILE A 32 -5.99 3.65 1.34
N MET A 33 -6.65 4.03 2.45
CA MET A 33 -7.20 5.37 2.63
C MET A 33 -6.10 6.42 2.89
N PRO A 34 -6.39 7.71 2.65
CA PRO A 34 -5.49 8.79 3.02
C PRO A 34 -5.12 8.72 4.51
N ASN A 35 -3.91 9.16 4.83
CA ASN A 35 -3.27 9.19 6.15
C ASN A 35 -2.94 7.83 6.77
N ALA A 36 -3.17 6.71 6.08
CA ALA A 36 -2.72 5.41 6.55
C ALA A 36 -1.19 5.35 6.69
N SER A 37 -0.72 4.68 7.75
CA SER A 37 0.70 4.41 8.01
C SER A 37 0.96 2.90 8.03
N ILE A 38 1.70 2.41 7.04
CA ILE A 38 2.06 1.00 6.88
C ILE A 38 3.56 0.87 7.11
N GLY A 39 3.94 -0.06 7.99
CA GLY A 39 5.34 -0.34 8.32
C GLY A 39 6.15 -0.94 7.16
N ASN A 40 7.39 -1.30 7.46
CA ASN A 40 8.29 -1.96 6.50
C ASN A 40 7.97 -3.46 6.37
N ASN A 41 8.20 -4.03 5.19
CA ASN A 41 8.06 -5.45 4.88
C ASN A 41 6.66 -6.03 5.17
N CYS A 42 5.61 -5.21 5.09
CA CYS A 42 4.23 -5.67 5.23
C CYS A 42 3.75 -6.34 3.93
N ASN A 43 2.81 -7.28 4.06
CA ASN A 43 2.18 -7.95 2.93
C ASN A 43 0.66 -7.78 3.03
N ILE A 44 0.12 -6.85 2.24
CA ILE A 44 -1.31 -6.54 2.21
C ILE A 44 -1.95 -7.41 1.15
N GLY A 45 -2.61 -8.47 1.59
CA GLY A 45 -3.28 -9.46 0.75
C GLY A 45 -4.37 -8.87 -0.15
N GLN A 46 -5.04 -9.73 -0.91
CA GLN A 46 -6.10 -9.30 -1.82
C GLN A 46 -7.34 -8.82 -1.04
N ASN A 47 -8.05 -7.84 -1.59
CA ASN A 47 -9.32 -7.33 -1.03
C ASN A 47 -9.22 -6.78 0.40
N VAL A 48 -8.07 -6.19 0.76
CA VAL A 48 -7.87 -5.57 2.08
C VAL A 48 -8.24 -4.09 2.03
N PHE A 49 -8.97 -3.64 3.04
CA PHE A 49 -9.26 -2.22 3.27
C PHE A 49 -8.50 -1.72 4.50
N ILE A 50 -7.74 -0.64 4.36
CA ILE A 50 -7.02 0.02 5.47
C ILE A 50 -7.52 1.46 5.59
N ALA A 51 -8.18 1.76 6.72
CA ALA A 51 -8.64 3.09 7.09
C ALA A 51 -7.65 3.77 8.06
N SER A 52 -7.67 5.10 8.08
CA SER A 52 -6.92 5.96 9.01
C SER A 52 -7.68 6.21 10.31
#